data_AF-N9DDN6-F1
#
_entry.id   AF-N9DDN6-F1
#
_cell.length_a   1.000
_cell.length_b   1.000
_cell.length_c   1.000
_cell.angle_alpha   90.00
_cell.angle_beta   90.00
_cell.angle_gamma   90.00
#
_symmetry.space_group_name_H-M   'P 1'
#
loop_
_entity.id
_entity.type
_entity.pdbx_description
1 polymer ?
#
loop_
_entity_poly.entity_id
_entity_poly.type
_entity_poly.pdbx_seq_one_letter_code
_entity_poly.pdbx_strand_id
1 'polypeptide(L)' 'MFITSFGEQNITYKCCSNFLIHLFDASAEMKIKIYVSGGKRGLDIGVAPQAIAKILDAQFVDILDQ' A
#
# COMPACT_ATOMS: atom_id res chain seq x y z
N MET A 1 5.55 9.28 -8.18
CA MET A 1 5.60 8.85 -6.77
C MET A 1 4.29 9.23 -6.11
N PHE A 2 3.29 8.36 -6.23
CA PHE A 2 2.09 8.49 -5.42
C PHE A 2 2.43 7.76 -4.11
N ILE A 3 2.19 8.40 -2.96
CA ILE A 3 2.35 7.80 -1.63
C ILE A 3 0.98 8.02 -0.97
N THR A 4 0.22 6.96 -0.73
CA THR A 4 -0.99 7.04 0.09
C THR A 4 -0.56 6.79 1.52
N SER A 5 -0.06 7.83 2.18
CA SER A 5 -0.04 7.87 3.63
C SER A 5 -1.32 8.58 4.06
N PHE A 6 -2.23 7.88 4.74
CA PHE A 6 -3.21 8.55 5.61
C PHE A 6 -3.70 7.60 6.72
N GLY A 7 -3.26 7.85 7.96
CA GLY A 7 -3.60 7.10 9.18
C GLY A 7 -2.42 6.43 9.90
N GLU A 8 -2.64 5.88 11.10
CA GLU A 8 -1.67 5.26 12.03
C GLU A 8 -0.84 4.07 11.47
N GLN A 9 -1.00 3.71 10.20
CA GLN A 9 -0.32 2.56 9.59
C GLN A 9 0.21 2.98 8.22
N ASN A 10 1.49 3.38 8.22
CA ASN A 10 2.18 3.97 7.08
C ASN A 10 2.51 2.89 6.03
N ILE A 11 1.71 2.75 4.97
CA ILE A 11 2.04 1.85 3.85
C ILE A 11 2.54 2.72 2.70
N THR A 12 3.86 2.83 2.61
CA THR A 12 4.54 3.56 1.55
C THR A 12 4.61 2.68 0.29
N TYR A 13 4.13 3.16 -0.84
CA TYR A 13 4.40 2.53 -2.14
C TYR A 13 5.21 3.48 -3.01
N LYS A 14 6.17 2.92 -3.76
CA LYS A 14 7.06 3.68 -4.64
C LYS A 14 6.79 3.33 -6.10
N CYS A 15 6.05 4.20 -6.77
CA CYS A 15 5.77 4.12 -8.20
C CYS A 15 6.96 4.72 -9.00
N CYS A 16 7.68 3.87 -9.75
CA CYS A 16 8.83 4.23 -10.60
C CYS A 16 8.54 3.89 -12.09
N SER A 17 8.28 4.91 -12.93
CA SER A 17 8.17 4.80 -14.40
C SER A 17 7.02 3.96 -14.99
N ASN A 18 6.84 3.99 -16.32
CA ASN A 18 5.76 3.33 -17.10
C ASN A 18 5.55 1.81 -16.85
N PHE A 19 6.37 1.18 -16.01
CA PHE A 19 6.22 -0.17 -15.48
C PHE A 19 6.17 -0.06 -13.95
N LEU A 20 4.96 0.01 -13.38
CA LEU A 20 4.78 0.28 -11.97
C LEU A 20 5.04 -0.99 -11.15
N ILE A 21 6.14 -1.00 -10.40
CA ILE A 21 6.36 -1.99 -9.36
C ILE A 21 5.57 -1.55 -8.12
N HIS A 22 4.72 -2.44 -7.62
CA HIS A 22 3.97 -2.23 -6.40
C HIS A 22 4.67 -2.97 -5.26
N LEU A 23 5.12 -2.22 -4.26
CA LEU A 23 5.73 -2.75 -3.04
C LEU A 23 4.88 -2.34 -1.86
N PHE A 24 4.62 -3.29 -0.97
CA PHE A 24 3.99 -3.07 0.32
C PHE A 24 4.98 -3.36 1.43
N ASP A 25 4.82 -2.65 2.54
CA ASP A 25 5.61 -2.95 3.72
C ASP A 25 5.26 -4.32 4.31
N ALA A 26 6.27 -5.06 4.77
CA ALA A 26 6.11 -6.39 5.35
C ALA A 26 5.13 -6.40 6.53
N SER A 27 5.04 -5.32 7.32
CA SER A 27 4.08 -5.23 8.44
C SER A 27 2.61 -5.27 7.99
N ALA A 28 2.32 -4.95 6.73
CA ALA A 28 0.96 -4.97 6.20
C ALA A 28 0.45 -6.41 5.99
N GLU A 29 1.33 -7.40 5.84
CA GLU A 29 0.96 -8.78 5.54
C GLU A 29 0.10 -9.40 6.65
N MET A 30 0.43 -9.10 7.91
CA MET A 30 -0.26 -9.63 9.09
C MET A 30 -1.55 -8.89 9.47
N LYS A 31 -1.91 -7.82 8.75
CA LYS A 31 -3.10 -7.01 9.07
C LYS A 31 -4.35 -7.59 8.43
N ILE A 32 -5.46 -7.57 9.19
CA ILE A 32 -6.77 -7.97 8.68
C ILE A 32 -7.31 -6.95 7.67
N LYS A 33 -7.02 -5.66 7.88
CA LYS A 33 -7.51 -4.54 7.08
C LYS A 33 -6.50 -3.40 7.05
N ILE A 34 -6.31 -2.81 5.88
CA ILE A 34 -5.52 -1.60 5.66
C ILE A 34 -6.39 -0.54 4.96
N TYR A 35 -6.01 0.73 5.10
CA TYR A 35 -6.66 1.84 4.40
C TYR A 35 -5.71 2.42 3.36
N VAL A 36 -6.22 2.61 2.15
CA VAL A 36 -5.50 3.24 1.04
C VAL A 36 -6.35 4.38 0.47
N SER A 37 -5.73 5.38 -0.17
CA SER A 37 -6.49 6.46 -0.78
C SER A 37 -7.38 5.93 -1.91
N GLY A 38 -8.64 6.37 -1.94
CA GLY A 38 -9.59 6.05 -3.00
C GLY A 38 -9.49 6.92 -4.25
N GLY A 39 -8.42 7.70 -4.41
CA GLY A 39 -8.20 8.56 -5.59
C GLY A 39 -9.04 9.84 -5.63
N LYS A 40 -9.82 10.11 -4.59
CA LYS A 40 -10.57 11.36 -4.38
C LYS A 40 -10.28 11.90 -2.99
N ARG A 41 -10.15 13.22 -2.86
CA ARG A 41 -9.89 13.89 -1.58
C ARG A 41 -10.98 13.51 -0.56
N GLY A 42 -10.54 13.04 0.61
CA GLY A 42 -11.43 12.62 1.71
C GLY A 42 -12.08 11.26 1.52
N LEU A 43 -11.61 10.44 0.57
CA LEU A 43 -12.06 9.07 0.38
C LEU A 43 -10.91 8.09 0.63
N ASP A 44 -11.11 7.21 1.60
CA ASP A 44 -10.23 6.08 1.90
C ASP A 44 -10.98 4.76 1.69
N ILE A 45 -10.28 3.75 1.21
CA ILE A 45 -10.84 2.42 0.96
C ILE A 45 -10.18 1.45 1.93
N GLY A 46 -11.01 0.79 2.73
CA GLY A 46 -10.59 -0.28 3.60
C GLY A 46 -10.56 -1.62 2.87
N VAL A 47 -9.38 -2.23 2.74
CA VAL A 47 -9.19 -3.47 1.99
C VAL A 47 -8.37 -4.50 2.77
N ALA A 48 -8.51 -5.77 2.42
CA ALA A 48 -7.61 -6.81 2.90
C ALA A 48 -6.27 -6.70 2.13
N PRO A 49 -5.11 -6.66 2.81
CA PRO A 49 -3.79 -6.51 2.17
C PRO A 49 -3.52 -7.56 1.10
N GLN A 50 -3.87 -8.82 1.39
CA GLN A 50 -3.68 -9.94 0.48
C GLN A 50 -4.48 -9.82 -0.81
N ALA A 51 -5.69 -9.25 -0.74
CA ALA A 51 -6.56 -9.10 -1.90
C ALA A 51 -6.01 -8.05 -2.87
N ILE A 52 -5.58 -6.89 -2.35
CA ILE A 52 -5.05 -5.82 -3.19
C ILE A 52 -3.64 -6.15 -3.71
N ALA A 53 -2.82 -6.89 -2.95
CA ALA A 53 -1.53 -7.38 -3.40
C ALA A 53 -1.66 -8.26 -4.64
N LYS A 54 -2.66 -9.16 -4.65
CA LYS A 54 -2.94 -10.03 -5.79
C LYS A 54 -3.39 -9.25 -7.03
N ILE A 55 -4.18 -8.20 -6.88
CA ILE A 55 -4.69 -7.39 -8.00
C ILE A 55 -3.56 -6.57 -8.63
N LEU A 56 -2.66 -6.05 -7.80
CA LEU A 56 -1.56 -5.16 -8.21
C LEU A 56 -0.25 -5.89 -8.52
N ASP A 57 -0.23 -7.23 -8.39
CA ASP A 57 0.98 -8.05 -8.44
C ASP A 57 2.09 -7.48 -7.52
N ALA A 58 1.69 -7.11 -6.30
CA ALA A 58 2.56 -6.45 -5.34
C ALA A 58 3.29 -7.44 -4.45
N GLN A 59 4.52 -7.08 -4.06
CA GLN A 59 5.32 -7.85 -3.12
C GLN A 59 5.36 -7.18 -1.74
N PHE A 60 5.30 -7.99 -0.68
CA PHE A 60 5.57 -7.54 0.68
C PHE A 60 7.07 -7.58 0.95
N VAL A 61 7.64 -6.42 1.27
CA VAL A 61 9.08 -6.23 1.51
C VAL A 61 9.24 -5.32 2.71
N ASP A 62 10.23 -5.58 3.55
CA ASP A 62 10.61 -4.66 4.64
C ASP A 62 11.25 -3.41 4.02
N ILE A 63 10.54 -2.28 4.09
CA ILE A 63 10.93 -1.02 3.42
C ILE A 63 10.98 0.17 4.39
N LEU A 64 10.75 -0.05 5.68
CA LEU A 64 10.83 0.99 6.69
C LEU A 64 12.26 1.04 7.25
N ASP A 65 12.91 2.20 7.10
CA ASP A 65 14.11 2.50 7.89
C ASP A 65 13.67 2.70 9.35
N GLN A 66 14.38 2.05 10.27
CA GLN A 66 14.10 2.06 11.72
C GLN A 66 14.13 3.46 12.35
#